data_AF-A0A819GCU4-F1
#
_entry.id   AF-A0A819GCU4-F1
#
_cell.length_a   1.000
_cell.length_b   1.000
_cell.length_c   1.000
_cell.angle_alpha   90.00
_cell.angle_beta   90.00
_cell.angle_gamma   90.00
#
_symmetry.space_group_name_H-M   'P 1'
#
loop_
_entity.id
_entity.type
_entity.pdbx_description
1 polymer ?
#
loop_
_entity_poly.entity_id
_entity_poly.type
_entity_poly.pdbx_seq_one_letter_code
_entity_poly.pdbx_strand_id
1 'polypeptide(L)'
;MGKYISKRLKNQKLRLERLKNAKSIHNTIPTSTEHVTTTIEKKLKLARAQLNSTSTSTTQPTIEDEFASPDIPYESVNIIVSIGMILNLINKLRCPSCDCVGKMSEKITQRRGLVYNIKFSCICSFEMSFTNSTQLVHPTTKRMDELNMMACVAANIVGIKRTGMTTILGMLNILPPVQIENWNKYQKIYSDALDVVKDESLGRAADEAAEQSSEPADHEGVTNIKVSIDGTWLTRRGHSSLHGIATVCSTSDPSKVLDFECLSRYCTTCSGLLGIKEHSPELYQQLLTQHIASGCEANHSGSSGGMEAAGMVKVFRRSEAKHLLRYATYVADGDANNERALIDAQPYGNMPIQRLQCINHFSKRMRTALETIKNKYKGEKLEDGLPIGGRKGRLTDDKIHQLTVSYGSAIRSHVNDLESMKVACWTTFYHYNSTRENPNYESCDPSKCHICKHKSFDSSKHSIASAVMNVIRPVYEKMCSDETLSKVVDGGTTNPNESYHSYIWSLCPKTQFHSAKYVRDAASLAAVLYNDGYQLSFTKLLQQCGVQSTIPACVRMLQLIDNQRLKEYKIKTKATRQKARQRRILTEQRLNQKEKYTYTTGAFD
;
A
#
# COMPACT_ATOMS: atom_id res chain seq x y z
N MET A 1 -12.26 6.51 30.93
CA MET A 1 -11.05 5.75 30.53
C MET A 1 -11.04 4.30 31.06
N GLY A 2 -11.21 4.03 32.36
CA GLY A 2 -11.09 2.65 32.92
C GLY A 2 -11.87 1.52 32.21
N LYS A 3 -13.15 1.73 31.86
CA LYS A 3 -13.96 0.72 31.12
C LYS A 3 -13.39 0.37 29.73
N TYR A 4 -12.73 1.32 29.06
CA TYR A 4 -12.11 1.12 27.74
C TYR A 4 -10.85 0.24 27.84
N ILE A 5 -10.00 0.50 28.84
CA ILE A 5 -8.83 -0.33 29.14
C ILE A 5 -9.26 -1.76 29.48
N SER A 6 -10.32 -1.92 30.29
CA SER A 6 -10.87 -3.23 30.68
C SER A 6 -11.32 -4.10 29.50
N LYS A 7 -12.11 -3.58 28.55
CA LYS A 7 -12.55 -4.38 27.37
C LYS A 7 -11.35 -4.79 26.50
N ARG A 8 -10.41 -3.87 26.27
CA ARG A 8 -9.19 -4.15 25.48
C ARG A 8 -8.30 -5.19 26.15
N LEU A 9 -8.17 -5.15 27.49
CA LEU A 9 -7.54 -6.21 28.30
C LEU A 9 -8.27 -7.55 28.20
N LYS A 10 -9.60 -7.55 28.03
CA LYS A 10 -10.40 -8.77 27.93
C LYS A 10 -10.28 -9.42 26.55
N ASN A 11 -10.26 -8.64 25.47
CA ASN A 11 -9.97 -9.13 24.12
C ASN A 11 -8.49 -9.55 23.99
N GLN A 12 -7.56 -8.75 24.52
CA GLN A 12 -6.17 -9.20 24.67
C GLN A 12 -6.07 -10.43 25.57
N LYS A 13 -6.88 -10.62 26.61
CA LYS A 13 -6.91 -11.88 27.35
C LYS A 13 -7.52 -13.03 26.56
N LEU A 14 -8.55 -12.85 25.75
CA LEU A 14 -9.12 -13.95 24.99
C LEU A 14 -8.18 -14.41 23.87
N ARG A 15 -7.72 -13.45 23.04
CA ARG A 15 -6.66 -13.67 22.06
C ARG A 15 -5.40 -14.17 22.75
N LEU A 16 -4.99 -13.58 23.88
CA LEU A 16 -3.83 -13.98 24.68
C LEU A 16 -4.17 -14.84 25.92
N GLU A 17 -5.11 -15.77 25.74
CA GLU A 17 -5.32 -17.01 26.51
C GLU A 17 -5.25 -18.16 25.48
N ARG A 18 -5.93 -18.01 24.32
CA ARG A 18 -5.52 -18.68 23.06
C ARG A 18 -4.05 -18.38 22.66
N LEU A 19 -3.50 -17.28 23.20
CA LEU A 19 -2.10 -16.85 23.14
C LEU A 19 -1.61 -16.41 24.57
N LYS A 20 -2.04 -17.06 25.67
CA LYS A 20 -1.12 -17.37 26.81
C LYS A 20 -0.80 -18.87 26.87
N ASN A 21 -1.48 -19.61 26.01
CA ASN A 21 -0.88 -20.55 25.06
C ASN A 21 0.13 -19.90 24.05
N ALA A 22 0.50 -18.58 24.14
CA ALA A 22 1.62 -17.88 23.44
C ALA A 22 1.81 -16.36 23.85
N LYS A 23 2.50 -16.09 24.98
CA LYS A 23 2.21 -15.11 26.07
C LYS A 23 2.13 -13.54 25.85
N SER A 24 1.72 -12.78 26.90
CA SER A 24 0.93 -11.50 26.80
C SER A 24 1.20 -10.27 27.74
N ILE A 25 0.67 -9.09 27.33
CA ILE A 25 0.09 -7.91 28.09
C ILE A 25 0.98 -6.69 28.55
N HIS A 26 0.58 -5.46 28.09
CA HIS A 26 0.70 -4.06 28.65
C HIS A 26 2.07 -3.43 29.08
N ASN A 27 2.34 -2.10 29.26
CA ASN A 27 1.70 -0.74 29.06
C ASN A 27 2.82 0.39 29.17
N THR A 28 2.72 1.74 29.20
CA THR A 28 1.73 2.90 29.17
C THR A 28 2.48 4.19 28.65
N ILE A 29 1.91 5.30 28.12
CA ILE A 29 1.34 6.57 28.74
C ILE A 29 2.24 7.19 29.85
N PRO A 30 2.67 8.51 29.90
CA PRO A 30 2.00 9.83 29.61
C PRO A 30 2.68 10.74 28.52
N THR A 31 2.22 11.91 28.00
CA THR A 31 1.78 13.28 28.47
C THR A 31 2.92 14.24 28.92
N SER A 32 2.95 15.59 28.73
CA SER A 32 2.01 16.61 28.14
C SER A 32 2.64 18.03 27.95
N THR A 33 1.99 18.90 27.15
CA THR A 33 1.82 20.39 27.24
C THR A 33 3.03 21.36 27.44
N GLU A 34 3.30 22.28 26.49
CA GLU A 34 3.03 23.77 26.56
C GLU A 34 4.19 24.60 27.15
N HIS A 35 4.39 25.92 26.94
CA HIS A 35 3.78 26.96 26.08
C HIS A 35 4.88 28.02 25.71
N VAL A 36 4.94 28.60 24.50
CA VAL A 36 4.52 30.00 24.17
C VAL A 36 5.21 31.08 25.06
N THR A 37 5.95 32.09 24.57
CA THR A 37 5.57 33.11 23.55
C THR A 37 6.77 33.91 23.00
N THR A 38 6.77 34.26 21.69
CA THR A 38 7.12 35.56 21.03
C THR A 38 8.19 36.54 21.63
N THR A 39 8.84 37.41 20.83
CA THR A 39 8.30 38.78 20.59
C THR A 39 8.77 39.48 19.29
N ILE A 40 9.65 38.90 18.48
CA ILE A 40 9.98 39.47 17.16
C ILE A 40 8.98 39.04 16.06
N GLU A 41 8.48 37.80 16.13
CA GLU A 41 7.37 37.34 15.26
C GLU A 41 6.11 38.23 15.32
N LYS A 42 5.88 38.94 16.45
CA LYS A 42 4.62 39.67 16.73
C LYS A 42 4.23 40.66 15.63
N LYS A 43 5.19 41.25 14.92
CA LYS A 43 4.91 42.22 13.83
C LYS A 43 4.63 41.56 12.48
N LEU A 44 5.23 40.40 12.17
CA LEU A 44 4.87 39.58 11.00
C LEU A 44 3.58 38.76 11.21
N LYS A 45 3.23 38.45 12.46
CA LYS A 45 2.02 37.70 12.80
C LYS A 45 0.73 38.45 12.46
N LEU A 46 0.67 39.78 12.60
CA LEU A 46 -0.53 40.57 12.27
C LEU A 46 -0.97 40.43 10.80
N ALA A 47 -0.04 40.47 9.84
CA ALA A 47 -0.36 40.33 8.41
C ALA A 47 -0.80 38.90 8.04
N ARG A 48 -0.27 37.86 8.71
CA ARG A 48 -0.71 36.47 8.52
C ARG A 48 -1.98 36.14 9.32
N ALA A 49 -2.27 36.86 10.41
CA ALA A 49 -3.42 36.60 11.28
C ALA A 49 -4.75 36.81 10.55
N GLN A 50 -4.86 37.79 9.64
CA GLN A 50 -6.08 37.99 8.85
C GLN A 50 -6.35 36.87 7.81
N LEU A 51 -5.35 36.02 7.50
CA LEU A 51 -5.49 34.86 6.62
C LEU A 51 -5.59 33.52 7.38
N ASN A 52 -5.01 33.43 8.58
CA ASN A 52 -4.98 32.20 9.40
C ASN A 52 -5.96 32.21 10.59
N SER A 53 -6.72 33.30 10.82
CA SER A 53 -7.68 33.42 11.93
C SER A 53 -8.86 32.44 11.89
N THR A 54 -9.01 31.66 10.81
CA THR A 54 -9.97 30.56 10.69
C THR A 54 -9.33 29.16 10.78
N SER A 55 -8.07 29.06 11.18
CA SER A 55 -7.36 27.78 11.34
C SER A 55 -6.38 27.79 12.53
N THR A 56 -6.89 27.52 13.72
CA THR A 56 -6.09 27.08 14.87
C THR A 56 -5.52 25.69 14.61
N SER A 57 -4.27 25.63 14.16
CA SER A 57 -3.54 24.37 13.97
C SER A 57 -2.17 24.41 14.65
N THR A 58 -1.97 23.54 15.64
CA THR A 58 -0.68 23.34 16.31
C THR A 58 0.36 22.86 15.30
N THR A 59 1.39 23.66 15.04
CA THR A 59 2.46 23.30 14.10
C THR A 59 3.31 22.18 14.72
N GLN A 60 3.11 20.94 14.28
CA GLN A 60 4.03 19.85 14.58
C GLN A 60 5.38 20.09 13.86
N PRO A 61 6.51 19.70 14.47
CA PRO A 61 7.84 19.81 13.85
C PRO A 61 7.93 19.00 12.55
N THR A 62 8.82 19.46 11.67
CA THR A 62 9.30 18.78 10.48
C THR A 62 10.54 17.94 10.78
N ILE A 63 10.98 17.13 9.81
CA ILE A 63 12.24 16.37 9.91
C ILE A 63 13.43 17.33 10.06
N GLU A 64 13.41 18.45 9.35
CA GLU A 64 14.46 19.48 9.38
C GLU A 64 14.55 20.17 10.75
N ASP A 65 13.40 20.44 11.40
CA ASP A 65 13.36 20.99 12.77
C ASP A 65 13.97 20.05 13.82
N GLU A 66 13.82 18.72 13.66
CA GLU A 66 14.39 17.75 14.61
C GLU A 66 15.92 17.64 14.48
N PHE A 67 16.47 17.69 13.26
CA PHE A 67 17.93 17.75 13.07
C PHE A 67 18.57 19.05 13.60
N ALA A 68 17.78 20.11 13.79
CA ALA A 68 18.22 21.36 14.41
C ALA A 68 18.13 21.36 15.96
N SER A 69 17.65 20.28 16.58
CA SER A 69 17.54 20.19 18.05
C SER A 69 18.93 20.01 18.70
N PRO A 70 19.28 20.80 19.72
CA PRO A 70 20.52 20.62 20.48
C PRO A 70 20.45 19.39 21.41
N ASP A 71 19.25 18.91 21.75
CA ASP A 71 19.00 17.88 22.77
C ASP A 71 19.06 16.44 22.21
N ILE A 72 19.92 16.21 21.21
CA ILE A 72 20.15 14.87 20.63
C ILE A 72 21.22 14.16 21.49
N PRO A 73 20.92 13.00 22.13
CA PRO A 73 21.90 12.23 22.88
C PRO A 73 22.84 11.46 21.94
N TYR A 74 23.90 12.14 21.51
CA TYR A 74 24.89 11.65 20.54
C TYR A 74 25.70 10.44 21.03
N GLU A 75 25.69 10.13 22.33
CA GLU A 75 26.39 8.98 22.94
C GLU A 75 25.94 7.64 22.36
N SER A 76 24.74 7.60 21.77
CA SER A 76 24.15 6.42 21.13
C SER A 76 24.12 6.49 19.60
N VAL A 77 24.60 7.58 18.98
CA VAL A 77 24.45 7.81 17.53
C VAL A 77 25.61 7.17 16.75
N ASN A 78 25.29 6.35 15.75
CA ASN A 78 26.27 5.80 14.81
C ASN A 78 26.85 6.90 13.90
N ILE A 79 28.12 7.26 14.10
CA ILE A 79 28.84 8.23 13.27
C ILE A 79 29.70 7.50 12.22
N ILE A 80 29.63 7.93 10.96
CA ILE A 80 30.54 7.47 9.90
C ILE A 80 31.82 8.31 9.96
N VAL A 81 32.94 7.69 10.36
CA VAL A 81 34.25 8.34 10.52
C VAL A 81 35.30 7.61 9.67
N SER A 82 36.20 8.35 9.01
CA SER A 82 37.30 7.74 8.25
C SER A 82 38.40 7.23 9.20
N ILE A 83 39.08 6.14 8.82
CA ILE A 83 40.14 5.55 9.67
C ILE A 83 41.26 6.56 9.93
N GLY A 84 41.62 7.39 8.95
CA GLY A 84 42.59 8.47 9.12
C GLY A 84 42.16 9.55 10.13
N MET A 85 40.87 9.85 10.27
CA MET A 85 40.38 10.74 11.33
C MET A 85 40.48 10.09 12.72
N ILE A 86 40.21 8.79 12.84
CA ILE A 86 40.40 8.04 14.09
C ILE A 86 41.88 7.99 14.48
N LEU A 87 42.78 7.72 13.51
CA LEU A 87 44.22 7.76 13.69
C LEU A 87 44.71 9.16 14.12
N ASN A 88 44.21 10.23 13.48
CA ASN A 88 44.54 11.61 13.83
C ASN A 88 44.00 12.05 15.20
N LEU A 89 42.93 11.43 15.71
CA LEU A 89 42.48 11.61 17.08
C LEU A 89 43.39 10.87 18.06
N ILE A 90 43.67 9.59 17.80
CA ILE A 90 44.52 8.75 18.66
C ILE A 90 45.95 9.30 18.75
N ASN A 91 46.51 9.81 17.65
CA ASN A 91 47.86 10.40 17.64
C ASN A 91 47.98 11.74 18.38
N LYS A 92 46.87 12.35 18.83
CA LYS A 92 46.87 13.49 19.78
C LYS A 92 46.89 13.06 21.24
N LEU A 93 46.63 11.77 21.53
CA LEU A 93 46.69 11.21 22.87
C LEU A 93 48.12 10.79 23.20
N ARG A 94 48.45 10.77 24.49
CA ARG A 94 49.70 10.18 25.00
C ARG A 94 49.56 8.67 25.08
N CYS A 95 50.61 7.91 24.75
CA CYS A 95 50.61 6.48 24.96
C CYS A 95 50.66 6.13 26.45
N PRO A 96 49.75 5.28 26.99
CA PRO A 96 49.78 4.87 28.40
C PRO A 96 51.06 4.16 28.86
N SER A 97 51.94 3.72 27.94
CA SER A 97 53.16 2.96 28.25
C SER A 97 54.49 3.64 27.87
N CYS A 98 54.51 4.69 27.04
CA CYS A 98 55.73 5.50 26.83
C CYS A 98 55.55 7.02 26.87
N ASP A 99 54.33 7.53 27.16
CA ASP A 99 53.92 8.95 27.18
C ASP A 99 54.09 9.73 25.85
N CYS A 100 54.93 9.22 24.97
CA CYS A 100 55.09 9.43 23.54
C CYS A 100 53.75 9.75 22.81
N VAL A 101 53.79 10.79 21.98
CA VAL A 101 52.66 11.35 21.20
C VAL A 101 52.95 11.23 19.70
N GLY A 102 51.93 11.03 18.87
CA GLY A 102 52.11 10.97 17.41
C GLY A 102 52.86 9.73 16.91
N LYS A 103 52.90 8.64 17.70
CA LYS A 103 53.64 7.39 17.42
C LYS A 103 52.76 6.13 17.43
N MET A 104 51.46 6.29 17.17
CA MET A 104 50.50 5.20 16.98
C MET A 104 50.31 4.92 15.48
N SER A 105 50.26 3.64 15.11
CA SER A 105 49.93 3.14 13.76
C SER A 105 48.74 2.19 13.82
N GLU A 106 47.90 2.19 12.79
CA GLU A 106 46.72 1.32 12.69
C GLU A 106 47.00 0.02 11.92
N LYS A 107 46.32 -1.06 12.33
CA LYS A 107 46.30 -2.34 11.65
C LYS A 107 44.91 -2.94 11.68
N ILE A 108 44.26 -3.05 10.52
CA ILE A 108 43.02 -3.80 10.38
C ILE A 108 43.37 -5.29 10.55
N THR A 109 42.96 -5.89 11.66
CA THR A 109 43.23 -7.31 11.97
C THR A 109 42.17 -8.24 11.40
N GLN A 110 40.92 -7.76 11.29
CA GLN A 110 39.83 -8.49 10.63
C GLN A 110 38.82 -7.51 10.04
N ARG A 111 38.19 -7.91 8.92
CA ARG A 111 37.05 -7.22 8.32
C ARG A 111 35.93 -8.23 8.01
N ARG A 112 34.69 -7.89 8.39
CA ARG A 112 33.46 -8.66 8.12
C ARG A 112 32.39 -7.71 7.57
N GLY A 113 32.44 -7.42 6.26
CA GLY A 113 31.54 -6.46 5.62
C GLY A 113 31.71 -5.05 6.18
N LEU A 114 30.72 -4.55 6.91
CA LEU A 114 30.78 -3.24 7.57
C LEU A 114 31.56 -3.23 8.89
N VAL A 115 31.93 -4.40 9.42
CA VAL A 115 32.59 -4.53 10.72
C VAL A 115 34.10 -4.67 10.56
N TYR A 116 34.84 -3.94 11.38
CA TYR A 116 36.29 -3.86 11.41
C TYR A 116 36.79 -4.10 12.83
N ASN A 117 37.76 -5.02 12.97
CA ASN A 117 38.57 -5.17 14.17
C ASN A 117 39.90 -4.45 13.89
N ILE A 118 40.11 -3.28 14.50
CA ILE A 118 41.30 -2.45 14.31
C ILE A 118 42.16 -2.54 15.56
N LYS A 119 43.47 -2.81 15.40
CA LYS A 119 44.45 -2.53 16.45
C LYS A 119 45.16 -1.22 16.15
N PHE A 120 45.47 -0.45 17.19
CA PHE A 120 46.43 0.64 17.13
C PHE A 120 47.63 0.25 17.98
N SER A 121 48.83 0.34 17.39
CA SER A 121 50.08 -0.14 17.96
C SER A 121 51.05 1.04 18.10
N CYS A 122 51.67 1.17 19.27
CA CYS A 122 52.71 2.15 19.54
C CYS A 122 54.10 1.59 19.28
N ILE A 123 55.09 2.45 19.05
CA ILE A 123 56.52 2.08 18.94
C ILE A 123 57.08 1.36 20.18
N CYS A 124 56.45 1.50 21.35
CA CYS A 124 56.79 0.75 22.57
C CYS A 124 56.10 -0.63 22.68
N SER A 125 55.45 -1.11 21.62
CA SER A 125 54.63 -2.34 21.59
C SER A 125 53.36 -2.31 22.46
N PHE A 126 52.97 -1.16 23.03
CA PHE A 126 51.62 -0.97 23.54
C PHE A 126 50.59 -1.13 22.41
N GLU A 127 49.58 -1.96 22.61
CA GLU A 127 48.45 -2.14 21.69
C GLU A 127 47.14 -1.73 22.36
N MET A 128 46.25 -1.09 21.60
CA MET A 128 44.83 -0.94 21.93
C MET A 128 43.96 -1.49 20.80
N SER A 129 42.81 -2.08 21.15
CA SER A 129 41.90 -2.71 20.19
C SER A 129 40.56 -1.96 20.10
N PHE A 130 40.05 -1.80 18.89
CA PHE A 130 38.76 -1.19 18.58
C PHE A 130 37.92 -2.12 17.71
N THR A 131 36.60 -2.15 17.90
CA THR A 131 35.64 -2.87 17.04
C THR A 131 34.36 -2.07 16.97
N ASN A 132 33.85 -1.83 15.75
CA ASN A 132 32.75 -0.89 15.48
C ASN A 132 31.34 -1.52 15.48
N SER A 133 31.15 -2.71 16.06
CA SER A 133 29.85 -3.38 16.11
C SER A 133 29.82 -4.47 17.19
N THR A 134 28.70 -4.59 17.88
CA THR A 134 28.40 -5.73 18.77
C THR A 134 28.27 -7.03 17.97
N GLN A 135 28.63 -8.15 18.60
CA GLN A 135 28.41 -9.50 18.06
C GLN A 135 27.03 -10.02 18.50
N LEU A 136 26.22 -10.46 17.52
CA LEU A 136 24.95 -11.11 17.76
C LEU A 136 25.15 -12.63 17.95
N VAL A 137 24.61 -13.16 19.04
CA VAL A 137 24.56 -14.59 19.34
C VAL A 137 23.19 -15.14 18.90
N HIS A 138 23.08 -15.53 17.64
CA HIS A 138 21.85 -16.11 17.09
C HIS A 138 21.81 -17.64 17.33
N PRO A 139 20.71 -18.24 17.81
CA PRO A 139 20.68 -19.63 18.26
C PRO A 139 21.12 -20.68 17.22
N THR A 140 20.87 -20.43 15.94
CA THR A 140 21.13 -21.39 14.84
C THR A 140 22.38 -21.09 14.03
N THR A 141 23.08 -19.97 14.26
CA THR A 141 24.23 -19.55 13.44
C THR A 141 25.34 -18.93 14.30
N LYS A 142 26.50 -19.59 14.34
CA LYS A 142 27.69 -19.07 15.04
C LYS A 142 28.15 -17.74 14.42
N ARG A 143 28.08 -16.67 15.24
CA ARG A 143 28.62 -15.31 15.01
C ARG A 143 28.00 -14.55 13.83
N MET A 144 27.01 -13.71 14.14
CA MET A 144 26.59 -12.59 13.29
C MET A 144 27.05 -11.25 13.90
N ASP A 145 27.01 -10.16 13.14
CA ASP A 145 27.33 -8.82 13.63
C ASP A 145 26.13 -7.86 13.50
N GLU A 146 25.91 -7.02 14.50
CA GLU A 146 24.77 -6.10 14.59
C GLU A 146 24.68 -5.14 13.40
N LEU A 147 25.78 -4.45 13.07
CA LEU A 147 25.84 -3.48 11.98
C LEU A 147 25.53 -4.10 10.60
N ASN A 148 25.95 -5.36 10.39
CA ASN A 148 25.63 -6.11 9.17
C ASN A 148 24.14 -6.50 9.12
N MET A 149 23.54 -6.85 10.26
CA MET A 149 22.10 -7.13 10.37
C MET A 149 21.26 -5.86 10.13
N MET A 150 21.62 -4.73 10.76
CA MET A 150 20.94 -3.45 10.56
C MET A 150 20.97 -3.01 9.08
N ALA A 151 22.12 -3.13 8.41
CA ALA A 151 22.24 -2.84 6.99
C ALA A 151 21.37 -3.77 6.12
N CYS A 152 21.20 -5.05 6.51
CA CYS A 152 20.31 -5.99 5.83
C CYS A 152 18.83 -5.61 6.00
N VAL A 153 18.39 -5.26 7.20
CA VAL A 153 17.01 -4.80 7.47
C VAL A 153 16.72 -3.50 6.71
N ALA A 154 17.60 -2.50 6.80
CA ALA A 154 17.45 -1.21 6.11
C ALA A 154 17.41 -1.37 4.58
N ALA A 155 18.32 -2.16 4.00
CA ALA A 155 18.33 -2.44 2.57
C ALA A 155 17.06 -3.16 2.08
N ASN A 156 16.41 -3.94 2.96
CA ASN A 156 15.13 -4.56 2.63
C ASN A 156 13.95 -3.59 2.70
N ILE A 157 13.86 -2.76 3.76
CA ILE A 157 12.81 -1.73 3.96
C ILE A 157 12.81 -0.70 2.83
N VAL A 158 13.98 -0.23 2.39
CA VAL A 158 14.11 0.76 1.30
C VAL A 158 14.01 0.10 -0.09
N GLY A 159 13.89 -1.23 -0.16
CA GLY A 159 13.75 -1.99 -1.42
C GLY A 159 15.03 -2.19 -2.24
N ILE A 160 16.13 -1.53 -1.89
CA ILE A 160 17.41 -1.50 -2.64
C ILE A 160 18.24 -2.80 -2.59
N LYS A 161 18.01 -3.63 -1.57
CA LYS A 161 18.70 -4.91 -1.30
C LYS A 161 20.24 -4.78 -1.29
N ARG A 162 20.96 -5.92 -1.37
CA ARG A 162 22.45 -5.94 -1.31
C ARG A 162 23.09 -5.09 -2.40
N THR A 163 22.54 -5.10 -3.61
CA THR A 163 23.12 -4.41 -4.78
C THR A 163 23.09 -2.90 -4.60
N GLY A 164 21.93 -2.31 -4.31
CA GLY A 164 21.84 -0.86 -4.07
C GLY A 164 22.56 -0.42 -2.80
N MET A 165 22.59 -1.26 -1.75
CA MET A 165 23.44 -1.02 -0.58
C MET A 165 24.93 -0.98 -0.96
N THR A 166 25.37 -1.85 -1.87
CA THR A 166 26.76 -1.83 -2.41
C THR A 166 27.03 -0.55 -3.19
N THR A 167 26.07 -0.08 -4.00
CA THR A 167 26.18 1.20 -4.74
C THR A 167 26.30 2.40 -3.79
N ILE A 168 25.44 2.50 -2.77
CA ILE A 168 25.48 3.60 -1.79
C ILE A 168 26.81 3.61 -1.04
N LEU A 169 27.27 2.46 -0.54
CA LEU A 169 28.54 2.36 0.17
C LEU A 169 29.72 2.74 -0.74
N GLY A 170 29.73 2.27 -2.00
CA GLY A 170 30.75 2.67 -2.98
C GLY A 170 30.79 4.18 -3.24
N MET A 171 29.63 4.83 -3.39
CA MET A 171 29.53 6.29 -3.55
C MET A 171 30.01 7.08 -2.32
N LEU A 172 30.01 6.46 -1.13
CA LEU A 172 30.53 7.03 0.12
C LEU A 172 32.00 6.66 0.38
N ASN A 173 32.69 6.01 -0.56
CA ASN A 173 34.03 5.42 -0.40
C ASN A 173 34.13 4.39 0.75
N ILE A 174 33.02 3.70 1.06
CA ILE A 174 32.94 2.62 2.05
C ILE A 174 33.00 1.27 1.34
N LEU A 175 33.87 0.38 1.80
CA LEU A 175 34.02 -0.97 1.23
C LEU A 175 32.70 -1.79 1.31
N PRO A 176 32.45 -2.68 0.34
CA PRO A 176 31.14 -3.33 0.13
C PRO A 176 30.65 -4.17 1.32
N PRO A 177 29.32 -4.41 1.44
CA PRO A 177 28.75 -5.23 2.51
C PRO A 177 29.21 -6.69 2.40
N VAL A 178 28.89 -7.51 3.41
CA VAL A 178 29.28 -8.94 3.46
C VAL A 178 29.05 -9.67 2.13
N GLN A 179 29.92 -10.64 1.82
CA GLN A 179 29.85 -11.48 0.61
C GLN A 179 28.46 -12.15 0.51
N ILE A 180 28.02 -12.49 -0.71
CA ILE A 180 26.63 -12.86 -1.00
C ILE A 180 26.18 -14.10 -0.21
N GLU A 181 27.07 -15.07 0.02
CA GLU A 181 26.84 -16.29 0.79
C GLU A 181 26.55 -15.98 2.26
N ASN A 182 27.19 -14.94 2.80
CA ASN A 182 26.95 -14.46 4.16
C ASN A 182 25.73 -13.52 4.21
N TRP A 183 25.53 -12.66 3.21
CA TRP A 183 24.32 -11.84 3.08
C TRP A 183 23.07 -12.71 3.07
N ASN A 184 23.09 -13.85 2.36
CA ASN A 184 21.96 -14.78 2.30
C ASN A 184 21.60 -15.37 3.68
N LYS A 185 22.55 -15.45 4.63
CA LYS A 185 22.28 -15.86 6.02
C LYS A 185 21.57 -14.75 6.80
N TYR A 186 22.02 -13.50 6.68
CA TYR A 186 21.32 -12.33 7.24
C TYR A 186 19.92 -12.16 6.61
N GLN A 187 19.79 -12.37 5.30
CA GLN A 187 18.51 -12.34 4.58
C GLN A 187 17.56 -13.43 5.06
N LYS A 188 18.05 -14.63 5.42
CA LYS A 188 17.22 -15.67 6.03
C LYS A 188 16.71 -15.24 7.41
N ILE A 189 17.59 -14.80 8.31
CA ILE A 189 17.20 -14.31 9.65
C ILE A 189 16.17 -13.17 9.51
N TYR A 190 16.38 -12.25 8.56
CA TYR A 190 15.42 -11.21 8.22
C TYR A 190 14.07 -11.75 7.74
N SER A 191 14.03 -12.75 6.85
CA SER A 191 12.78 -13.37 6.40
C SER A 191 12.03 -14.06 7.54
N ASP A 192 12.74 -14.84 8.34
CA ASP A 192 12.17 -15.61 9.45
C ASP A 192 11.58 -14.64 10.51
N ALA A 193 12.28 -13.54 10.81
CA ALA A 193 11.79 -12.44 11.64
C ALA A 193 10.62 -11.67 11.01
N LEU A 194 10.66 -11.41 9.70
CA LEU A 194 9.60 -10.71 8.97
C LEU A 194 8.27 -11.47 9.02
N ASP A 195 8.28 -12.80 8.92
CA ASP A 195 7.06 -13.59 9.00
C ASP A 195 6.38 -13.44 10.39
N VAL A 196 7.15 -13.37 11.48
CA VAL A 196 6.62 -13.10 12.83
C VAL A 196 6.04 -11.69 12.94
N VAL A 197 6.78 -10.66 12.50
CA VAL A 197 6.31 -9.26 12.55
C VAL A 197 5.08 -9.04 11.66
N LYS A 198 5.00 -9.76 10.53
CA LYS A 198 3.84 -9.80 9.63
C LYS A 198 2.60 -10.32 10.33
N ASP A 199 2.63 -11.50 10.95
CA ASP A 199 1.43 -12.04 11.61
C ASP A 199 1.04 -11.25 12.87
N GLU A 200 2.00 -10.67 13.60
CA GLU A 200 1.71 -9.63 14.61
C GLU A 200 0.94 -8.42 14.02
N SER A 201 1.37 -7.91 12.86
CA SER A 201 0.83 -6.72 12.21
C SER A 201 -0.59 -6.94 11.68
N LEU A 202 -0.81 -8.05 10.99
CA LEU A 202 -2.12 -8.48 10.52
C LEU A 202 -3.06 -8.79 11.71
N GLY A 203 -2.51 -9.32 12.81
CA GLY A 203 -3.21 -9.47 14.09
C GLY A 203 -3.73 -8.14 14.65
N ARG A 204 -2.87 -7.11 14.73
CA ARG A 204 -3.26 -5.75 15.17
C ARG A 204 -4.34 -5.15 14.26
N ALA A 205 -4.15 -5.24 12.94
CA ALA A 205 -5.13 -4.73 11.97
C ALA A 205 -6.51 -5.41 12.12
N ALA A 206 -6.54 -6.70 12.42
CA ALA A 206 -7.76 -7.44 12.69
C ALA A 206 -8.44 -7.07 14.02
N ASP A 207 -7.68 -6.79 15.09
CA ASP A 207 -8.27 -6.23 16.34
C ASP A 207 -8.93 -4.88 16.08
N GLU A 208 -8.25 -3.98 15.35
CA GLU A 208 -8.78 -2.66 15.02
C GLU A 208 -10.03 -2.74 14.13
N ALA A 209 -10.07 -3.65 13.14
CA ALA A 209 -11.25 -3.87 12.32
C ALA A 209 -12.45 -4.43 13.11
N ALA A 210 -12.20 -5.32 14.09
CA ALA A 210 -13.24 -5.82 15.00
C ALA A 210 -13.73 -4.73 15.97
N GLU A 211 -12.83 -3.89 16.50
CA GLU A 211 -13.19 -2.72 17.34
C GLU A 211 -13.97 -1.63 16.58
N GLN A 212 -13.86 -1.61 15.24
CA GLN A 212 -14.52 -0.64 14.35
C GLN A 212 -15.84 -1.16 13.72
N SER A 213 -16.20 -2.43 13.92
CA SER A 213 -17.45 -2.97 13.36
C SER A 213 -18.69 -2.43 14.10
N SER A 214 -19.77 -2.23 13.36
CA SER A 214 -21.10 -1.99 13.92
C SER A 214 -21.77 -3.27 14.45
N GLU A 215 -21.34 -4.44 13.96
CA GLU A 215 -21.84 -5.72 14.43
C GLU A 215 -21.06 -6.18 15.68
N PRO A 216 -21.73 -6.64 16.74
CA PRO A 216 -21.05 -7.24 17.88
C PRO A 216 -20.38 -8.56 17.48
N ALA A 217 -19.33 -8.93 18.22
CA ALA A 217 -18.80 -10.29 18.15
C ALA A 217 -19.85 -11.30 18.63
N ASP A 218 -19.87 -12.49 18.02
CA ASP A 218 -20.75 -13.59 18.41
C ASP A 218 -20.32 -14.28 19.72
N HIS A 219 -21.00 -15.39 20.05
CA HIS A 219 -20.71 -16.19 21.24
C HIS A 219 -19.31 -16.84 21.24
N GLU A 220 -18.67 -16.99 20.09
CA GLU A 220 -17.31 -17.54 19.94
C GLU A 220 -16.22 -16.45 19.94
N GLY A 221 -16.64 -15.17 19.90
CA GLY A 221 -15.77 -14.01 19.82
C GLY A 221 -15.41 -13.60 18.39
N VAL A 222 -16.15 -14.07 17.39
CA VAL A 222 -15.93 -13.77 15.96
C VAL A 222 -16.78 -12.58 15.53
N THR A 223 -16.16 -11.58 14.89
CA THR A 223 -16.85 -10.37 14.40
C THR A 223 -17.06 -10.43 12.89
N ASN A 224 -18.30 -10.20 12.45
CA ASN A 224 -18.62 -9.91 11.05
C ASN A 224 -18.08 -8.52 10.67
N ILE A 225 -17.38 -8.41 9.54
CA ILE A 225 -16.90 -7.14 9.01
C ILE A 225 -17.10 -7.02 7.50
N LYS A 226 -17.16 -5.76 7.04
CA LYS A 226 -17.01 -5.41 5.62
C LYS A 226 -15.54 -5.25 5.25
N VAL A 227 -15.13 -5.87 4.14
CA VAL A 227 -13.75 -5.82 3.61
C VAL A 227 -13.70 -5.34 2.17
N SER A 228 -12.51 -4.99 1.70
CA SER A 228 -12.19 -4.71 0.31
C SER A 228 -11.22 -5.77 -0.22
N ILE A 229 -11.56 -6.42 -1.33
CA ILE A 229 -10.79 -7.52 -1.91
C ILE A 229 -10.36 -7.22 -3.34
N ASP A 230 -9.14 -7.61 -3.69
CA ASP A 230 -8.55 -7.40 -5.02
C ASP A 230 -7.34 -8.30 -5.28
N GLY A 231 -7.03 -8.55 -6.54
CA GLY A 231 -5.92 -9.37 -7.03
C GLY A 231 -4.81 -8.56 -7.71
N THR A 232 -3.56 -9.01 -7.60
CA THR A 232 -2.45 -8.34 -8.30
C THR A 232 -1.33 -9.28 -8.72
N TRP A 233 -0.73 -9.02 -9.89
CA TRP A 233 0.19 -9.93 -10.57
C TRP A 233 1.55 -9.28 -10.83
N LEU A 234 2.64 -10.05 -10.82
CA LEU A 234 3.99 -9.51 -11.05
C LEU A 234 4.15 -8.91 -12.47
N THR A 235 3.51 -9.49 -13.49
CA THR A 235 3.53 -8.97 -14.86
C THR A 235 2.51 -7.84 -15.07
N ARG A 236 2.85 -6.85 -15.90
CA ARG A 236 1.91 -5.78 -16.32
C ARG A 236 0.68 -6.29 -17.08
N ARG A 237 0.78 -7.44 -17.75
CA ARG A 237 -0.34 -8.18 -18.33
C ARG A 237 -0.64 -9.37 -17.42
N GLY A 238 -1.65 -9.26 -16.56
CA GLY A 238 -1.91 -10.23 -15.49
C GLY A 238 -2.15 -11.65 -16.00
N HIS A 239 -2.82 -11.79 -17.15
CA HIS A 239 -3.18 -13.09 -17.75
C HIS A 239 -1.99 -13.97 -18.16
N SER A 240 -0.74 -13.47 -18.16
CA SER A 240 0.45 -14.30 -18.39
C SER A 240 1.37 -14.45 -17.17
N SER A 241 0.93 -14.08 -15.96
CA SER A 241 1.81 -14.12 -14.78
C SER A 241 2.10 -15.51 -14.22
N LEU A 242 3.31 -15.66 -13.70
CA LEU A 242 3.74 -16.79 -12.88
C LEU A 242 3.42 -16.59 -11.39
N HIS A 243 3.26 -15.34 -10.94
CA HIS A 243 3.00 -14.97 -9.54
C HIS A 243 1.83 -13.99 -9.43
N GLY A 244 0.94 -14.24 -8.47
CA GLY A 244 -0.22 -13.41 -8.14
C GLY A 244 -0.43 -13.32 -6.64
N ILE A 245 -1.11 -12.28 -6.19
CA ILE A 245 -1.37 -11.99 -4.78
C ILE A 245 -2.85 -11.65 -4.63
N ALA A 246 -3.57 -12.42 -3.83
CA ALA A 246 -4.93 -12.09 -3.39
C ALA A 246 -4.84 -11.30 -2.08
N THR A 247 -5.58 -10.19 -1.97
CA THR A 247 -5.42 -9.23 -0.87
C THR A 247 -6.76 -8.86 -0.24
N VAL A 248 -6.82 -8.83 1.10
CA VAL A 248 -8.01 -8.41 1.86
C VAL A 248 -7.64 -7.24 2.78
N CYS A 249 -8.35 -6.12 2.64
CA CYS A 249 -8.15 -4.89 3.42
C CYS A 249 -9.44 -4.51 4.17
N SER A 250 -9.34 -3.77 5.28
CA SER A 250 -10.51 -3.16 5.93
C SER A 250 -11.08 -2.02 5.09
N THR A 251 -12.41 -1.80 5.15
CA THR A 251 -13.05 -0.61 4.55
C THR A 251 -13.11 0.60 5.50
N SER A 252 -12.37 0.58 6.61
CA SER A 252 -12.28 1.69 7.56
C SER A 252 -11.29 2.77 7.09
N ASP A 253 -11.29 3.93 7.75
CA ASP A 253 -10.30 5.00 7.54
C ASP A 253 -9.53 5.27 8.86
N PRO A 254 -8.20 5.04 8.91
CA PRO A 254 -7.35 4.54 7.85
C PRO A 254 -7.57 3.04 7.59
N SER A 255 -7.58 2.66 6.31
CA SER A 255 -7.67 1.26 5.89
C SER A 255 -6.38 0.50 6.21
N LYS A 256 -6.49 -0.78 6.59
CA LYS A 256 -5.34 -1.67 6.86
C LYS A 256 -5.45 -2.98 6.09
N VAL A 257 -4.32 -3.60 5.78
CA VAL A 257 -4.25 -4.98 5.24
C VAL A 257 -4.59 -5.94 6.36
N LEU A 258 -5.58 -6.80 6.15
CA LEU A 258 -6.03 -7.79 7.14
C LEU A 258 -5.38 -9.15 6.90
N ASP A 259 -5.33 -9.61 5.65
CA ASP A 259 -4.63 -10.84 5.26
C ASP A 259 -4.36 -10.85 3.74
N PHE A 260 -3.43 -11.71 3.29
CA PHE A 260 -3.13 -11.90 1.86
C PHE A 260 -2.56 -13.29 1.58
N GLU A 261 -2.71 -13.77 0.35
CA GLU A 261 -2.16 -15.05 -0.12
C GLU A 261 -1.34 -14.82 -1.39
N CYS A 262 -0.06 -15.23 -1.36
CA CYS A 262 0.81 -15.23 -2.54
C CYS A 262 0.72 -16.59 -3.24
N LEU A 263 0.26 -16.59 -4.49
CA LEU A 263 0.16 -17.76 -5.35
C LEU A 263 1.22 -17.76 -6.46
N SER A 264 1.68 -18.95 -6.81
CA SER A 264 2.71 -19.16 -7.83
C SER A 264 2.45 -20.42 -8.66
N ARG A 265 2.68 -20.30 -9.97
CA ARG A 265 2.79 -21.43 -10.92
C ARG A 265 4.23 -21.87 -11.18
N TYR A 266 5.19 -21.22 -10.52
CA TYR A 266 6.62 -21.42 -10.72
C TYR A 266 7.37 -21.63 -9.40
N CYS A 267 8.36 -22.51 -9.42
CA CYS A 267 9.38 -22.62 -8.37
C CYS A 267 10.74 -22.79 -9.03
N THR A 268 11.74 -22.04 -8.55
CA THR A 268 13.10 -22.11 -9.11
C THR A 268 13.70 -23.51 -8.95
N THR A 269 13.44 -24.19 -7.83
CA THR A 269 13.92 -25.55 -7.58
C THR A 269 13.31 -26.54 -8.56
N CYS A 270 11.98 -26.54 -8.75
CA CYS A 270 11.34 -27.37 -9.78
C CYS A 270 11.93 -27.12 -11.18
N SER A 271 12.14 -25.86 -11.54
CA SER A 271 12.73 -25.50 -12.84
C SER A 271 14.17 -26.00 -13.01
N GLY A 272 14.97 -25.99 -11.95
CA GLY A 272 16.33 -26.53 -11.95
C GLY A 272 16.35 -28.06 -12.03
N LEU A 273 15.43 -28.74 -11.34
CA LEU A 273 15.32 -30.20 -11.38
C LEU A 273 15.00 -30.73 -12.79
N LEU A 274 14.31 -29.96 -13.64
CA LEU A 274 14.02 -30.38 -15.03
C LEU A 274 15.29 -30.73 -15.83
N GLY A 275 16.42 -30.07 -15.58
CA GLY A 275 17.70 -30.42 -16.23
C GLY A 275 18.26 -31.79 -15.80
N ILE A 276 17.89 -32.29 -14.62
CA ILE A 276 18.26 -33.64 -14.15
C ILE A 276 17.39 -34.71 -14.82
N LYS A 277 16.14 -34.38 -15.18
CA LYS A 277 15.15 -35.32 -15.72
C LYS A 277 15.62 -36.05 -16.98
N GLU A 278 16.37 -35.37 -17.84
CA GLU A 278 16.89 -35.94 -19.10
C GLU A 278 18.08 -36.89 -18.88
N HIS A 279 18.82 -36.72 -17.78
CA HIS A 279 20.05 -37.47 -17.50
C HIS A 279 19.85 -38.57 -16.44
N SER A 280 18.88 -38.43 -15.53
CA SER A 280 18.60 -39.38 -14.44
C SER A 280 17.14 -39.27 -13.96
N PRO A 281 16.18 -39.93 -14.64
CA PRO A 281 14.75 -39.85 -14.31
C PRO A 281 14.40 -40.27 -12.87
N GLU A 282 15.12 -41.26 -12.33
CA GLU A 282 14.91 -41.79 -10.97
C GLU A 282 15.32 -40.78 -9.89
N LEU A 283 16.53 -40.21 -10.02
CA LEU A 283 17.02 -39.16 -9.14
C LEU A 283 16.15 -37.90 -9.24
N TYR A 284 15.68 -37.55 -10.44
CA TYR A 284 14.71 -36.48 -10.63
C TYR A 284 13.43 -36.70 -9.83
N GLN A 285 12.85 -37.91 -9.85
CA GLN A 285 11.64 -38.20 -9.05
C GLN A 285 11.92 -38.12 -7.55
N GLN A 286 13.03 -38.71 -7.07
CA GLN A 286 13.40 -38.64 -5.64
C GLN A 286 13.54 -37.19 -5.15
N LEU A 287 14.29 -36.36 -5.89
CA LEU A 287 14.49 -34.96 -5.55
C LEU A 287 13.21 -34.12 -5.69
N LEU A 288 12.35 -34.43 -6.66
CA LEU A 288 11.05 -33.77 -6.82
C LEU A 288 10.10 -34.10 -5.66
N THR A 289 9.98 -35.37 -5.27
CA THR A 289 9.18 -35.79 -4.11
C THR A 289 9.69 -35.15 -2.82
N GLN A 290 11.01 -35.16 -2.60
CA GLN A 290 11.63 -34.49 -1.46
C GLN A 290 11.36 -32.98 -1.47
N HIS A 291 11.46 -32.32 -2.63
CA HIS A 291 11.19 -30.89 -2.75
C HIS A 291 9.71 -30.55 -2.51
N ILE A 292 8.76 -31.32 -3.05
CA ILE A 292 7.33 -31.13 -2.80
C ILE A 292 7.04 -31.27 -1.30
N ALA A 293 7.56 -32.31 -0.65
CA ALA A 293 7.44 -32.51 0.80
C ALA A 293 8.09 -31.38 1.62
N SER A 294 9.17 -30.76 1.13
CA SER A 294 9.82 -29.61 1.78
C SER A 294 9.06 -28.28 1.66
N GLY A 295 7.97 -28.25 0.89
CA GLY A 295 7.18 -27.04 0.63
C GLY A 295 7.56 -26.35 -0.68
N CYS A 296 7.17 -26.94 -1.80
CA CYS A 296 7.33 -26.36 -3.13
C CYS A 296 6.67 -24.97 -3.24
N GLU A 297 7.34 -24.00 -3.89
CA GLU A 297 6.79 -22.65 -4.06
C GLU A 297 5.59 -22.59 -5.02
N ALA A 298 5.47 -23.55 -5.95
CA ALA A 298 4.45 -23.58 -7.00
C ALA A 298 3.09 -24.08 -6.47
N ASN A 299 2.47 -23.28 -5.60
CA ASN A 299 1.26 -23.57 -4.84
C ASN A 299 -0.07 -23.32 -5.61
N HIS A 300 -0.03 -23.13 -6.93
CA HIS A 300 -1.20 -22.95 -7.80
C HIS A 300 -0.98 -23.58 -9.18
N SER A 301 -1.92 -24.40 -9.65
CA SER A 301 -1.86 -25.09 -10.96
C SER A 301 -2.70 -24.42 -12.06
N GLY A 302 -3.74 -23.68 -11.67
CA GLY A 302 -4.72 -23.08 -12.59
C GLY A 302 -4.19 -21.91 -13.42
N SER A 303 -5.10 -21.20 -14.09
CA SER A 303 -4.74 -19.98 -14.83
C SER A 303 -4.27 -18.86 -13.90
N SER A 304 -3.49 -17.94 -14.45
CA SER A 304 -3.07 -16.68 -13.80
C SER A 304 -4.25 -15.85 -13.29
N GLY A 305 -5.30 -15.67 -14.10
CA GLY A 305 -6.53 -14.98 -13.69
C GLY A 305 -7.29 -15.71 -12.58
N GLY A 306 -7.21 -17.04 -12.54
CA GLY A 306 -7.77 -17.85 -11.45
C GLY A 306 -7.01 -17.76 -10.11
N MET A 307 -5.85 -17.10 -10.06
CA MET A 307 -5.09 -16.93 -8.82
C MET A 307 -5.85 -16.09 -7.78
N GLU A 308 -6.55 -15.04 -8.21
CA GLU A 308 -7.26 -14.17 -7.28
C GLU A 308 -8.33 -14.95 -6.52
N ALA A 309 -9.26 -15.58 -7.23
CA ALA A 309 -10.33 -16.39 -6.65
C ALA A 309 -9.80 -17.54 -5.78
N ALA A 310 -8.76 -18.26 -6.23
CA ALA A 310 -8.13 -19.33 -5.45
C ALA A 310 -7.45 -18.81 -4.16
N GLY A 311 -6.88 -17.60 -4.21
CA GLY A 311 -6.29 -16.94 -3.05
C GLY A 311 -7.34 -16.41 -2.07
N MET A 312 -8.45 -15.84 -2.57
CA MET A 312 -9.57 -15.40 -1.73
C MET A 312 -10.17 -16.58 -0.96
N VAL A 313 -10.41 -17.73 -1.60
CA VAL A 313 -10.90 -18.94 -0.91
C VAL A 313 -9.97 -19.37 0.23
N LYS A 314 -8.64 -19.32 0.03
CA LYS A 314 -7.67 -19.63 1.09
C LYS A 314 -7.68 -18.61 2.24
N VAL A 315 -7.84 -17.32 1.95
CA VAL A 315 -7.87 -16.25 2.96
C VAL A 315 -9.17 -16.26 3.77
N PHE A 316 -10.33 -16.43 3.11
CA PHE A 316 -11.63 -16.51 3.79
C PHE A 316 -11.71 -17.74 4.70
N ARG A 317 -11.27 -18.92 4.24
CA ARG A 317 -11.27 -20.18 5.04
C ARG A 317 -10.42 -20.14 6.30
N ARG A 318 -9.48 -19.19 6.43
CA ARG A 318 -8.61 -19.06 7.63
C ARG A 318 -8.92 -17.84 8.49
N SER A 319 -9.87 -16.98 8.10
CA SER A 319 -10.09 -15.68 8.76
C SER A 319 -10.63 -15.82 10.19
N GLU A 320 -11.50 -16.80 10.44
CA GLU A 320 -12.01 -17.07 11.79
C GLU A 320 -10.88 -17.52 12.72
N ALA A 321 -10.15 -18.57 12.35
CA ALA A 321 -9.08 -19.14 13.16
C ALA A 321 -7.87 -18.20 13.34
N LYS A 322 -7.49 -17.44 12.30
CA LYS A 322 -6.31 -16.55 12.31
C LYS A 322 -6.62 -15.16 12.90
N HIS A 323 -7.83 -14.65 12.70
CA HIS A 323 -8.16 -13.25 12.98
C HIS A 323 -9.41 -13.03 13.86
N LEU A 324 -10.23 -14.05 14.13
CA LEU A 324 -11.56 -13.92 14.74
C LEU A 324 -12.50 -13.02 13.90
N LEU A 325 -12.39 -13.11 12.57
CA LEU A 325 -13.17 -12.29 11.64
C LEU A 325 -13.92 -13.16 10.61
N ARG A 326 -15.17 -12.79 10.31
CA ARG A 326 -15.91 -13.22 9.12
C ARG A 326 -16.01 -12.07 8.14
N TYR A 327 -15.63 -12.33 6.89
CA TYR A 327 -15.74 -11.37 5.80
C TYR A 327 -17.14 -11.43 5.18
N ALA A 328 -18.16 -11.13 5.99
CA ALA A 328 -19.58 -11.30 5.66
C ALA A 328 -20.02 -10.43 4.48
N THR A 329 -19.41 -9.25 4.31
CA THR A 329 -19.60 -8.37 3.15
C THR A 329 -18.25 -8.03 2.53
N TYR A 330 -18.13 -8.08 1.21
CA TYR A 330 -16.91 -7.63 0.52
C TYR A 330 -17.20 -6.69 -0.65
N VAL A 331 -16.35 -5.67 -0.80
CA VAL A 331 -16.26 -4.82 -1.97
C VAL A 331 -15.22 -5.40 -2.92
N ALA A 332 -15.57 -5.59 -4.18
CA ALA A 332 -14.66 -6.01 -5.24
C ALA A 332 -14.82 -5.17 -6.51
N ASP A 333 -13.87 -5.27 -7.44
CA ASP A 333 -14.05 -4.81 -8.82
C ASP A 333 -15.01 -5.75 -9.60
N GLY A 334 -15.21 -5.50 -10.90
CA GLY A 334 -16.34 -6.04 -11.68
C GLY A 334 -16.44 -7.56 -11.82
N ASP A 335 -15.36 -8.32 -11.63
CA ASP A 335 -15.28 -9.74 -12.03
C ASP A 335 -16.02 -10.69 -11.06
N ALA A 336 -16.88 -11.55 -11.62
CA ALA A 336 -17.72 -12.50 -10.88
C ALA A 336 -17.00 -13.82 -10.48
N ASN A 337 -15.70 -13.93 -10.74
CA ASN A 337 -14.94 -15.16 -10.47
C ASN A 337 -14.78 -15.43 -8.97
N ASN A 338 -14.52 -14.38 -8.18
CA ASN A 338 -14.42 -14.47 -6.72
C ASN A 338 -15.74 -14.89 -6.08
N GLU A 339 -16.86 -14.36 -6.61
CA GLU A 339 -18.22 -14.63 -6.11
C GLU A 339 -18.58 -16.11 -6.24
N ARG A 340 -18.39 -16.70 -7.43
CA ARG A 340 -18.58 -18.13 -7.66
C ARG A 340 -17.67 -18.97 -6.75
N ALA A 341 -16.37 -18.68 -6.74
CA ALA A 341 -15.42 -19.45 -5.95
C ALA A 341 -15.68 -19.39 -4.43
N LEU A 342 -16.20 -18.28 -3.90
CA LEU A 342 -16.57 -18.16 -2.48
C LEU A 342 -17.89 -18.88 -2.17
N ILE A 343 -18.88 -18.86 -3.07
CA ILE A 343 -20.12 -19.63 -2.96
C ILE A 343 -19.81 -21.14 -2.99
N ASP A 344 -19.03 -21.60 -3.97
CA ASP A 344 -18.64 -23.01 -4.13
C ASP A 344 -17.78 -23.50 -2.94
N ALA A 345 -16.99 -22.61 -2.34
CA ALA A 345 -16.07 -22.96 -1.25
C ALA A 345 -16.68 -22.96 0.16
N GLN A 346 -17.87 -22.37 0.34
CA GLN A 346 -18.62 -22.23 1.61
C GLN A 346 -17.72 -21.99 2.84
N PRO A 347 -16.87 -20.94 2.86
CA PRO A 347 -15.85 -20.77 3.91
C PRO A 347 -16.44 -20.51 5.31
N TYR A 348 -17.71 -20.11 5.40
CA TYR A 348 -18.47 -19.89 6.64
C TYR A 348 -19.75 -20.76 6.67
N GLY A 349 -19.73 -21.92 6.01
CA GLY A 349 -20.87 -22.82 5.87
C GLY A 349 -22.08 -22.14 5.21
N ASN A 350 -23.23 -22.17 5.89
CA ASN A 350 -24.50 -21.64 5.39
C ASN A 350 -24.63 -20.10 5.49
N MET A 351 -23.63 -19.38 6.03
CA MET A 351 -23.71 -17.91 6.10
C MET A 351 -23.55 -17.28 4.70
N PRO A 352 -24.52 -16.50 4.21
CA PRO A 352 -24.42 -15.85 2.90
C PRO A 352 -23.37 -14.74 2.94
N ILE A 353 -22.47 -14.74 1.94
CA ILE A 353 -21.46 -13.69 1.77
C ILE A 353 -21.97 -12.65 0.77
N GLN A 354 -22.13 -11.41 1.21
CA GLN A 354 -22.67 -10.33 0.38
C GLN A 354 -21.58 -9.68 -0.48
N ARG A 355 -21.74 -9.75 -1.81
CA ARG A 355 -20.92 -8.98 -2.75
C ARG A 355 -21.45 -7.57 -2.94
N LEU A 356 -20.59 -6.58 -2.70
CA LEU A 356 -20.70 -5.20 -3.13
C LEU A 356 -19.66 -4.89 -4.23
N GLN A 357 -19.85 -3.79 -4.94
CA GLN A 357 -19.00 -3.36 -6.04
C GLN A 357 -18.26 -2.05 -5.72
N CYS A 358 -17.03 -1.94 -6.20
CA CYS A 358 -16.29 -0.68 -6.13
C CYS A 358 -17.04 0.41 -6.93
N ILE A 359 -17.48 1.49 -6.25
CA ILE A 359 -18.23 2.60 -6.85
C ILE A 359 -17.47 3.27 -8.01
N ASN A 360 -16.14 3.26 -7.97
CA ASN A 360 -15.29 3.74 -9.06
C ASN A 360 -15.35 2.81 -10.29
N HIS A 361 -15.26 1.49 -10.09
CA HIS A 361 -15.42 0.52 -11.18
C HIS A 361 -16.84 0.50 -11.73
N PHE A 362 -17.86 0.60 -10.87
CA PHE A 362 -19.26 0.62 -11.26
C PHE A 362 -19.61 1.74 -12.25
N SER A 363 -19.01 2.94 -12.07
CA SER A 363 -19.14 4.01 -13.09
C SER A 363 -18.56 3.61 -14.46
N LYS A 364 -17.50 2.79 -14.51
CA LYS A 364 -16.96 2.23 -15.77
C LYS A 364 -17.96 1.27 -16.45
N ARG A 365 -18.79 0.54 -15.69
CA ARG A 365 -19.83 -0.36 -16.25
C ARG A 365 -20.87 0.40 -17.08
N MET A 366 -21.28 1.59 -16.64
CA MET A 366 -22.16 2.47 -17.43
C MET A 366 -21.51 2.83 -18.78
N ARG A 367 -20.22 3.20 -18.78
CA ARG A 367 -19.45 3.45 -20.00
C ARG A 367 -19.50 2.25 -20.95
N THR A 368 -19.14 1.07 -20.46
CA THR A 368 -19.08 -0.15 -21.28
C THR A 368 -20.46 -0.52 -21.82
N ALA A 369 -21.54 -0.39 -21.06
CA ALA A 369 -22.89 -0.65 -21.54
C ALA A 369 -23.32 0.30 -22.68
N LEU A 370 -23.00 1.58 -22.57
CA LEU A 370 -23.24 2.57 -23.64
C LEU A 370 -22.38 2.29 -24.88
N GLU A 371 -21.12 1.86 -24.70
CA GLU A 371 -20.23 1.44 -25.80
C GLU A 371 -20.73 0.15 -26.49
N THR A 372 -21.24 -0.82 -25.73
CA THR A 372 -21.89 -2.03 -26.28
C THR A 372 -23.12 -1.66 -27.11
N ILE A 373 -23.98 -0.76 -26.64
CA ILE A 373 -25.14 -0.31 -27.43
C ILE A 373 -24.70 0.47 -28.68
N LYS A 374 -23.75 1.40 -28.57
CA LYS A 374 -23.17 2.11 -29.72
C LYS A 374 -22.63 1.16 -30.79
N ASN A 375 -22.00 0.07 -30.37
CA ASN A 375 -21.47 -0.96 -31.27
C ASN A 375 -22.55 -1.89 -31.84
N LYS A 376 -23.62 -2.20 -31.07
CA LYS A 376 -24.75 -2.99 -31.56
C LYS A 376 -25.47 -2.29 -32.71
N TYR A 377 -25.84 -1.02 -32.54
CA TYR A 377 -26.55 -0.22 -33.56
C TYR A 377 -25.59 0.43 -34.58
N LYS A 378 -24.39 -0.15 -34.80
CA LYS A 378 -23.37 0.43 -35.68
C LYS A 378 -23.66 0.14 -37.14
N GLY A 379 -24.14 1.16 -37.86
CA GLY A 379 -24.53 1.06 -39.28
C GLY A 379 -26.04 1.02 -39.47
N GLU A 380 -26.79 0.74 -38.41
CA GLU A 380 -28.25 0.84 -38.39
C GLU A 380 -28.70 2.32 -38.35
N LYS A 381 -29.90 2.56 -38.89
CA LYS A 381 -30.64 3.82 -38.75
C LYS A 381 -31.64 3.68 -37.61
N LEU A 382 -31.72 4.67 -36.74
CA LEU A 382 -32.72 4.73 -35.67
C LEU A 382 -34.07 5.25 -36.21
N GLU A 383 -35.05 5.38 -35.33
CA GLU A 383 -36.43 5.84 -35.61
C GLU A 383 -36.48 7.15 -36.41
N ASP A 384 -35.50 8.04 -36.23
CA ASP A 384 -35.39 9.30 -36.96
C ASP A 384 -34.60 9.21 -38.29
N GLY A 385 -34.33 7.99 -38.77
CA GLY A 385 -33.67 7.69 -40.05
C GLY A 385 -32.14 7.81 -40.03
N LEU A 386 -31.54 7.96 -38.85
CA LEU A 386 -30.18 8.48 -38.68
C LEU A 386 -29.33 7.58 -37.75
N PRO A 387 -27.99 7.54 -37.91
CA PRO A 387 -27.13 6.62 -37.16
C PRO A 387 -27.00 7.01 -35.69
N ILE A 388 -26.71 6.02 -34.83
CA ILE A 388 -26.57 6.19 -33.37
C ILE A 388 -25.42 7.11 -32.94
N GLY A 389 -24.42 7.35 -33.79
CA GLY A 389 -23.20 8.11 -33.48
C GLY A 389 -22.76 9.09 -34.58
N GLY A 390 -21.50 9.52 -34.52
CA GLY A 390 -20.80 10.22 -35.60
C GLY A 390 -21.01 11.74 -35.73
N ARG A 391 -21.95 12.36 -35.00
CA ARG A 391 -22.22 13.82 -35.09
C ARG A 391 -22.91 14.40 -33.85
N LYS A 392 -23.09 15.72 -33.82
CA LYS A 392 -23.81 16.45 -32.74
C LYS A 392 -25.21 15.85 -32.49
N GLY A 393 -25.60 15.76 -31.22
CA GLY A 393 -26.89 15.19 -30.80
C GLY A 393 -26.96 13.65 -30.85
N ARG A 394 -25.84 12.95 -31.09
CA ARG A 394 -25.74 11.48 -31.13
C ARG A 394 -24.77 10.95 -30.08
N LEU A 395 -24.71 9.63 -29.92
CA LEU A 395 -23.89 8.94 -28.93
C LEU A 395 -22.41 8.90 -29.37
N THR A 396 -21.75 10.06 -29.34
CA THR A 396 -20.30 10.18 -29.52
C THR A 396 -19.56 9.72 -28.26
N ASP A 397 -18.26 9.44 -28.38
CA ASP A 397 -17.42 9.01 -27.25
C ASP A 397 -17.35 10.08 -26.15
N ASP A 398 -17.38 11.37 -26.52
CA ASP A 398 -17.54 12.49 -25.59
C ASP A 398 -18.87 12.44 -24.83
N LYS A 399 -19.99 12.09 -25.50
CA LYS A 399 -21.29 11.95 -24.83
C LYS A 399 -21.31 10.75 -23.90
N ILE A 400 -20.74 9.62 -24.31
CA ILE A 400 -20.55 8.45 -23.43
C ILE A 400 -19.71 8.83 -22.20
N HIS A 401 -18.60 9.57 -22.39
CA HIS A 401 -17.76 10.04 -21.30
C HIS A 401 -18.51 11.01 -20.36
N GLN A 402 -19.24 11.97 -20.92
CA GLN A 402 -20.03 12.94 -20.15
C GLN A 402 -21.14 12.25 -19.32
N LEU A 403 -21.93 11.35 -19.93
CA LEU A 403 -22.93 10.53 -19.24
C LEU A 403 -22.28 9.72 -18.11
N THR A 404 -21.16 9.05 -18.39
CA THR A 404 -20.38 8.27 -17.41
C THR A 404 -19.91 9.12 -16.23
N VAL A 405 -19.41 10.33 -16.48
CA VAL A 405 -18.92 11.24 -15.43
C VAL A 405 -20.08 11.78 -14.59
N SER A 406 -21.20 12.18 -15.21
CA SER A 406 -22.39 12.64 -14.48
C SER A 406 -23.03 11.52 -13.66
N TYR A 407 -23.23 10.33 -14.22
CA TYR A 407 -23.73 9.15 -13.50
C TYR A 407 -22.80 8.77 -12.33
N GLY A 408 -21.49 8.74 -12.58
CA GLY A 408 -20.48 8.53 -11.55
C GLY A 408 -20.47 9.63 -10.47
N SER A 409 -20.91 10.85 -10.78
CA SER A 409 -21.08 11.91 -9.79
C SER A 409 -22.35 11.71 -8.97
N ALA A 410 -23.45 11.29 -9.58
CA ALA A 410 -24.71 11.01 -8.89
C ALA A 410 -24.52 9.95 -7.80
N ILE A 411 -23.98 8.77 -8.15
CA ILE A 411 -23.72 7.71 -7.17
C ILE A 411 -22.79 8.15 -6.03
N ARG A 412 -21.77 8.98 -6.29
CA ARG A 412 -20.83 9.46 -5.26
C ARG A 412 -21.35 10.61 -4.41
N SER A 413 -22.38 11.33 -4.85
CA SER A 413 -22.99 12.43 -4.09
C SER A 413 -24.19 11.99 -3.23
N HIS A 414 -24.70 10.77 -3.43
CA HIS A 414 -25.91 10.24 -2.79
C HIS A 414 -25.63 8.88 -2.08
N VAL A 415 -24.43 8.73 -1.54
CA VAL A 415 -24.01 7.55 -0.76
C VAL A 415 -24.83 7.45 0.54
N ASN A 416 -25.20 6.22 0.91
CA ASN A 416 -26.10 5.82 2.00
C ASN A 416 -27.59 6.15 1.81
N ASP A 417 -28.02 6.58 0.62
CA ASP A 417 -29.43 6.88 0.30
C ASP A 417 -29.81 6.32 -1.08
N LEU A 418 -30.50 5.17 -1.09
CA LEU A 418 -30.79 4.42 -2.32
C LEU A 418 -31.77 5.17 -3.24
N GLU A 419 -32.85 5.74 -2.69
CA GLU A 419 -33.86 6.46 -3.46
C GLU A 419 -33.30 7.78 -4.00
N SER A 420 -32.57 8.54 -3.18
CA SER A 420 -31.90 9.77 -3.63
C SER A 420 -30.82 9.48 -4.67
N MET A 421 -30.09 8.35 -4.55
CA MET A 421 -29.15 7.89 -5.58
C MET A 421 -29.85 7.52 -6.89
N LYS A 422 -30.95 6.78 -6.82
CA LYS A 422 -31.78 6.36 -7.97
C LYS A 422 -32.37 7.56 -8.70
N VAL A 423 -32.97 8.50 -7.98
CA VAL A 423 -33.45 9.79 -8.51
C VAL A 423 -32.30 10.57 -9.14
N ALA A 424 -31.18 10.75 -8.45
CA ALA A 424 -30.04 11.49 -8.99
C ALA A 424 -29.47 10.85 -10.28
N CYS A 425 -29.42 9.52 -10.34
CA CYS A 425 -28.98 8.79 -11.54
C CYS A 425 -29.95 8.99 -12.71
N TRP A 426 -31.27 8.86 -12.49
CA TRP A 426 -32.30 9.11 -13.50
C TRP A 426 -32.34 10.58 -13.94
N THR A 427 -32.14 11.53 -13.04
CA THR A 427 -31.96 12.94 -13.36
C THR A 427 -30.77 13.17 -14.31
N THR A 428 -29.74 12.31 -14.34
CA THR A 428 -28.71 12.39 -15.40
C THR A 428 -29.24 11.98 -16.77
N PHE A 429 -30.18 11.03 -16.89
CA PHE A 429 -30.82 10.70 -18.17
C PHE A 429 -31.68 11.86 -18.68
N TYR A 430 -32.56 12.40 -17.83
CA TYR A 430 -33.48 13.49 -18.21
C TYR A 430 -32.75 14.80 -18.59
N HIS A 431 -31.59 15.10 -18.00
CA HIS A 431 -30.74 16.22 -18.41
C HIS A 431 -30.22 16.13 -19.85
N TYR A 432 -29.93 14.93 -20.36
CA TYR A 432 -29.47 14.76 -21.76
C TYR A 432 -30.64 14.58 -22.74
N ASN A 433 -31.85 14.29 -22.25
CA ASN A 433 -33.09 14.27 -23.03
C ASN A 433 -33.75 15.66 -23.15
N SER A 434 -33.41 16.60 -22.26
CA SER A 434 -33.97 17.96 -22.23
C SER A 434 -33.53 18.81 -23.43
N THR A 435 -34.48 19.49 -24.08
CA THR A 435 -34.20 20.48 -25.13
C THR A 435 -34.49 21.91 -24.65
N ARG A 436 -34.59 22.89 -25.55
CA ARG A 436 -35.05 24.24 -25.21
C ARG A 436 -36.59 24.34 -25.27
N GLU A 437 -37.20 23.52 -26.11
CA GLU A 437 -38.64 23.41 -26.32
C GLU A 437 -39.30 22.47 -25.30
N ASN A 438 -38.60 21.43 -24.85
CA ASN A 438 -39.07 20.46 -23.86
C ASN A 438 -38.07 20.34 -22.68
N PRO A 439 -38.20 21.20 -21.64
CA PRO A 439 -37.29 21.24 -20.49
C PRO A 439 -37.65 20.20 -19.41
N ASN A 440 -36.97 19.06 -19.40
CA ASN A 440 -37.27 17.94 -18.48
C ASN A 440 -36.41 18.03 -17.19
N TYR A 441 -36.70 19.05 -16.36
CA TYR A 441 -35.91 19.41 -15.17
C TYR A 441 -36.60 19.13 -13.82
N GLU A 442 -37.82 18.57 -13.79
CA GLU A 442 -38.65 18.49 -12.58
C GLU A 442 -37.98 17.78 -11.39
N SER A 443 -37.07 16.85 -11.65
CA SER A 443 -36.31 16.09 -10.65
C SER A 443 -34.90 16.64 -10.36
N CYS A 444 -34.61 17.90 -10.72
CA CYS A 444 -33.28 18.51 -10.59
C CYS A 444 -33.24 19.65 -9.57
N ASP A 445 -32.34 19.55 -8.59
CA ASP A 445 -31.90 20.68 -7.77
C ASP A 445 -30.79 21.47 -8.49
N PRO A 446 -31.06 22.70 -8.98
CA PRO A 446 -30.06 23.49 -9.73
C PRO A 446 -28.90 23.96 -8.85
N SER A 447 -29.09 24.04 -7.52
CA SER A 447 -28.05 24.41 -6.56
C SER A 447 -27.05 23.28 -6.29
N LYS A 448 -27.41 22.04 -6.60
CA LYS A 448 -26.53 20.86 -6.47
C LYS A 448 -25.98 20.41 -7.82
N CYS A 449 -26.80 20.35 -8.87
CA CYS A 449 -26.46 19.85 -10.20
C CYS A 449 -25.25 20.56 -10.86
N HIS A 450 -24.22 19.79 -11.25
CA HIS A 450 -23.03 20.34 -11.92
C HIS A 450 -23.35 20.83 -13.36
N ILE A 451 -24.39 20.29 -14.00
CA ILE A 451 -24.81 20.68 -15.35
C ILE A 451 -25.49 22.06 -15.29
N CYS A 452 -26.47 22.23 -14.39
CA CYS A 452 -27.24 23.48 -14.24
C CYS A 452 -26.44 24.63 -13.58
N LYS A 453 -25.38 24.32 -12.83
CA LYS A 453 -24.52 25.34 -12.18
C LYS A 453 -23.83 26.32 -13.14
N HIS A 454 -23.68 25.96 -14.41
CA HIS A 454 -23.18 26.89 -15.41
C HIS A 454 -24.33 27.77 -15.90
N LYS A 455 -24.33 29.05 -15.53
CA LYS A 455 -25.31 30.09 -15.95
C LYS A 455 -25.37 30.36 -17.48
N SER A 456 -24.72 29.54 -18.28
CA SER A 456 -24.66 29.55 -19.74
C SER A 456 -24.97 28.17 -20.32
N PHE A 457 -25.89 27.41 -19.69
CA PHE A 457 -26.29 26.09 -20.15
C PHE A 457 -27.14 26.18 -21.42
N ASP A 458 -26.47 26.10 -22.57
CA ASP A 458 -27.09 25.95 -23.88
C ASP A 458 -27.49 24.48 -24.08
N SER A 459 -28.76 24.16 -23.80
CA SER A 459 -29.31 22.81 -23.95
C SER A 459 -29.13 22.26 -25.37
N SER A 460 -29.07 23.10 -26.41
CA SER A 460 -28.84 22.69 -27.80
C SER A 460 -27.43 22.10 -28.05
N LYS A 461 -26.47 22.29 -27.13
CA LYS A 461 -25.13 21.68 -27.18
C LYS A 461 -25.05 20.40 -26.35
N HIS A 462 -25.86 20.28 -25.30
CA HIS A 462 -25.79 19.19 -24.33
C HIS A 462 -26.78 18.05 -24.58
N SER A 463 -27.93 18.32 -25.21
CA SER A 463 -28.92 17.31 -25.55
C SER A 463 -28.42 16.18 -26.47
N ILE A 464 -29.15 15.08 -26.44
CA ILE A 464 -29.06 13.89 -27.29
C ILE A 464 -30.46 13.65 -27.87
N ALA A 465 -30.55 13.27 -29.14
CA ALA A 465 -31.84 13.10 -29.82
C ALA A 465 -32.69 11.97 -29.20
N SER A 466 -34.01 12.15 -29.14
CA SER A 466 -34.94 11.22 -28.48
C SER A 466 -34.81 9.78 -28.97
N ALA A 467 -34.61 9.55 -30.27
CA ALA A 467 -34.38 8.20 -30.83
C ALA A 467 -33.12 7.51 -30.26
N VAL A 468 -32.07 8.27 -29.90
CA VAL A 468 -30.90 7.74 -29.20
C VAL A 468 -31.18 7.54 -27.71
N MET A 469 -31.96 8.44 -27.08
CA MET A 469 -32.36 8.31 -25.68
C MET A 469 -33.27 7.11 -25.43
N ASN A 470 -34.19 6.79 -26.36
CA ASN A 470 -34.98 5.57 -26.39
C ASN A 470 -34.09 4.32 -26.42
N VAL A 471 -33.04 4.33 -27.25
CA VAL A 471 -32.12 3.18 -27.40
C VAL A 471 -31.20 2.99 -26.18
N ILE A 472 -30.82 4.04 -25.45
CA ILE A 472 -30.01 3.90 -24.21
C ILE A 472 -30.86 3.79 -22.93
N ARG A 473 -32.16 4.04 -22.97
CA ARG A 473 -33.09 3.90 -21.82
C ARG A 473 -32.96 2.52 -21.12
N PRO A 474 -32.91 1.37 -21.82
CA PRO A 474 -32.73 0.06 -21.17
C PRO A 474 -31.42 -0.10 -20.38
N VAL A 475 -30.37 0.67 -20.72
CA VAL A 475 -29.13 0.70 -19.92
C VAL A 475 -29.38 1.43 -18.60
N TYR A 476 -30.12 2.54 -18.63
CA TYR A 476 -30.50 3.26 -17.41
C TYR A 476 -31.49 2.45 -16.55
N GLU A 477 -32.46 1.78 -17.14
CA GLU A 477 -33.40 0.90 -16.41
C GLU A 477 -32.65 -0.22 -15.68
N LYS A 478 -31.66 -0.84 -16.32
CA LYS A 478 -30.80 -1.83 -15.69
C LYS A 478 -29.86 -1.23 -14.65
N MET A 479 -29.11 -0.19 -14.99
CA MET A 479 -28.07 0.40 -14.14
C MET A 479 -28.61 1.25 -12.98
N CYS A 480 -29.86 1.69 -13.03
CA CYS A 480 -30.56 2.43 -11.97
C CYS A 480 -31.62 1.58 -11.25
N SER A 481 -31.62 0.26 -11.45
CA SER A 481 -32.46 -0.67 -10.70
C SER A 481 -31.98 -0.81 -9.25
N ASP A 482 -32.89 -1.08 -8.33
CA ASP A 482 -32.59 -1.18 -6.89
C ASP A 482 -31.63 -2.32 -6.58
N GLU A 483 -31.78 -3.46 -7.27
CA GLU A 483 -30.87 -4.61 -7.22
C GLU A 483 -29.44 -4.29 -7.71
N THR A 484 -29.28 -3.27 -8.55
CA THR A 484 -27.98 -2.85 -9.10
C THR A 484 -27.36 -1.68 -8.32
N LEU A 485 -28.15 -0.72 -7.85
CA LEU A 485 -27.67 0.42 -7.05
C LEU A 485 -27.40 0.07 -5.58
N SER A 486 -28.17 -0.84 -4.97
CA SER A 486 -27.90 -1.34 -3.61
C SER A 486 -26.50 -1.96 -3.47
N LYS A 487 -25.93 -2.49 -4.55
CA LYS A 487 -24.57 -3.06 -4.61
C LYS A 487 -23.45 -2.00 -4.60
N VAL A 488 -23.78 -0.70 -4.61
CA VAL A 488 -22.84 0.43 -4.50
C VAL A 488 -23.31 1.55 -3.56
N VAL A 489 -24.48 1.41 -2.92
CA VAL A 489 -25.09 2.48 -2.12
C VAL A 489 -24.21 2.88 -0.92
N ASP A 490 -23.37 1.97 -0.44
CA ASP A 490 -22.43 2.18 0.67
C ASP A 490 -21.17 2.99 0.31
N GLY A 491 -20.96 3.28 -0.99
CA GLY A 491 -19.80 4.01 -1.48
C GLY A 491 -18.48 3.21 -1.49
N GLY A 492 -18.52 1.89 -1.38
CA GLY A 492 -17.35 1.02 -1.27
C GLY A 492 -16.28 1.24 -2.36
N THR A 493 -14.99 1.14 -2.00
CA THR A 493 -13.87 1.30 -2.95
C THR A 493 -12.76 0.27 -2.75
N THR A 494 -12.18 -0.22 -3.85
CA THR A 494 -10.95 -1.03 -3.91
C THR A 494 -9.64 -0.23 -3.77
N ASN A 495 -9.73 1.10 -3.57
CA ASN A 495 -8.59 2.00 -3.38
C ASN A 495 -7.57 1.54 -2.29
N PRO A 496 -7.96 0.90 -1.15
CA PRO A 496 -7.00 0.37 -0.18
C PRO A 496 -6.07 -0.67 -0.80
N ASN A 497 -6.62 -1.56 -1.62
CA ASN A 497 -5.90 -2.63 -2.29
C ASN A 497 -4.99 -2.06 -3.38
N GLU A 498 -5.49 -1.18 -4.26
CA GLU A 498 -4.66 -0.46 -5.24
C GLU A 498 -3.44 0.22 -4.57
N SER A 499 -3.67 0.87 -3.41
CA SER A 499 -2.63 1.55 -2.65
C SER A 499 -1.61 0.58 -2.01
N TYR A 500 -2.07 -0.57 -1.49
CA TYR A 500 -1.21 -1.60 -0.95
C TYR A 500 -0.38 -2.27 -2.06
N HIS A 501 -1.00 -2.66 -3.18
CA HIS A 501 -0.33 -3.24 -4.33
C HIS A 501 0.77 -2.33 -4.87
N SER A 502 0.47 -1.04 -5.03
CA SER A 502 1.45 -0.04 -5.45
C SER A 502 2.71 -0.05 -4.57
N TYR A 503 2.54 -0.29 -3.27
CA TYR A 503 3.64 -0.40 -2.32
C TYR A 503 4.43 -1.70 -2.48
N ILE A 504 3.76 -2.86 -2.60
CA ILE A 504 4.41 -4.16 -2.92
C ILE A 504 5.30 -4.00 -4.14
N TRP A 505 4.76 -3.41 -5.21
CA TRP A 505 5.43 -3.29 -6.50
C TRP A 505 6.48 -2.17 -6.58
N SER A 506 6.62 -1.35 -5.53
CA SER A 506 7.79 -0.48 -5.32
C SER A 506 8.96 -1.22 -4.64
N LEU A 507 8.66 -2.22 -3.81
CA LEU A 507 9.66 -3.14 -3.22
C LEU A 507 10.03 -4.30 -4.16
N CYS A 508 9.17 -4.58 -5.15
CA CYS A 508 9.29 -5.65 -6.12
C CYS A 508 8.93 -5.15 -7.54
N PRO A 509 9.84 -4.48 -8.26
CA PRO A 509 9.50 -3.86 -9.55
C PRO A 509 9.02 -4.86 -10.62
N LYS A 510 7.83 -4.61 -11.19
CA LYS A 510 7.19 -5.39 -12.29
C LYS A 510 7.97 -5.45 -13.61
N THR A 511 9.19 -4.91 -13.65
CA THR A 511 10.10 -4.88 -14.80
C THR A 511 11.15 -5.99 -14.75
N GLN A 512 11.25 -6.72 -13.64
CA GLN A 512 12.23 -7.80 -13.44
C GLN A 512 11.52 -9.10 -13.05
N PHE A 513 12.20 -10.23 -13.30
CA PHE A 513 11.80 -11.52 -12.74
C PHE A 513 12.19 -11.60 -11.26
N HIS A 514 11.29 -12.10 -10.43
CA HIS A 514 11.49 -12.30 -8.98
C HIS A 514 10.95 -13.67 -8.59
N SER A 515 11.59 -14.36 -7.65
CA SER A 515 11.11 -15.66 -7.15
C SER A 515 9.84 -15.51 -6.30
N ALA A 516 9.08 -16.60 -6.14
CA ALA A 516 7.87 -16.60 -5.32
C ALA A 516 8.16 -16.22 -3.86
N LYS A 517 9.27 -16.67 -3.27
CA LYS A 517 9.75 -16.17 -1.98
C LYS A 517 10.02 -14.67 -1.99
N TYR A 518 10.67 -14.10 -3.01
CA TYR A 518 10.91 -12.65 -3.05
C TYR A 518 9.59 -11.86 -3.11
N VAL A 519 8.62 -12.32 -3.91
CA VAL A 519 7.28 -11.71 -3.98
C VAL A 519 6.55 -11.80 -2.63
N ARG A 520 6.66 -12.93 -1.92
CA ARG A 520 6.11 -13.10 -0.57
C ARG A 520 6.77 -12.17 0.45
N ASP A 521 8.10 -12.14 0.52
CA ASP A 521 8.85 -11.26 1.43
C ASP A 521 8.52 -9.78 1.15
N ALA A 522 8.37 -9.37 -0.11
CA ALA A 522 7.96 -8.02 -0.49
C ALA A 522 6.51 -7.69 -0.09
N ALA A 523 5.57 -8.64 -0.24
CA ALA A 523 4.19 -8.48 0.21
C ALA A 523 4.09 -8.36 1.74
N SER A 524 4.75 -9.27 2.47
CA SER A 524 4.84 -9.24 3.93
C SER A 524 5.40 -7.90 4.43
N LEU A 525 6.50 -7.43 3.85
CA LEU A 525 7.12 -6.16 4.24
C LEU A 525 6.21 -4.95 3.92
N ALA A 526 5.58 -4.94 2.74
CA ALA A 526 4.62 -3.89 2.39
C ALA A 526 3.42 -3.87 3.35
N ALA A 527 2.92 -5.04 3.79
CA ALA A 527 1.80 -5.12 4.72
C ALA A 527 2.14 -4.55 6.10
N VAL A 528 3.29 -4.93 6.69
CA VAL A 528 3.73 -4.36 7.98
C VAL A 528 3.94 -2.86 7.86
N LEU A 529 4.68 -2.40 6.84
CA LEU A 529 4.95 -0.98 6.66
C LEU A 529 3.66 -0.17 6.42
N TYR A 530 2.67 -0.71 5.70
CA TYR A 530 1.38 -0.09 5.46
C TYR A 530 0.58 0.04 6.77
N ASN A 531 0.47 -1.05 7.54
CA ASN A 531 -0.34 -1.13 8.76
C ASN A 531 0.25 -0.40 9.97
N ASP A 532 1.56 -0.57 10.21
CA ASP A 532 2.24 -0.15 11.45
C ASP A 532 3.14 1.08 11.27
N GLY A 533 3.54 1.41 10.04
CA GLY A 533 4.49 2.49 9.77
C GLY A 533 5.96 2.06 9.88
N TYR A 534 6.85 2.87 9.31
CA TYR A 534 8.29 2.65 9.29
C TYR A 534 8.88 2.46 10.69
N GLN A 535 8.51 3.28 11.68
CA GLN A 535 9.13 3.18 13.01
C GLN A 535 8.82 1.86 13.69
N LEU A 536 7.53 1.51 13.83
CA LEU A 536 7.14 0.29 14.51
C LEU A 536 7.62 -0.95 13.76
N SER A 537 7.57 -0.93 12.41
CA SER A 537 8.13 -2.00 11.56
C SER A 537 9.62 -2.21 11.83
N PHE A 538 10.43 -1.14 11.78
CA PHE A 538 11.88 -1.21 11.94
C PHE A 538 12.29 -1.68 13.34
N THR A 539 11.68 -1.11 14.39
CA THR A 539 11.94 -1.50 15.78
C THR A 539 11.59 -2.99 15.99
N LYS A 540 10.43 -3.44 15.50
CA LYS A 540 10.01 -4.86 15.62
C LYS A 540 10.91 -5.81 14.83
N LEU A 541 11.28 -5.47 13.60
CA LEU A 541 12.17 -6.29 12.78
C LEU A 541 13.55 -6.44 13.41
N LEU A 542 14.13 -5.35 13.93
CA LEU A 542 15.42 -5.41 14.62
C LEU A 542 15.37 -6.26 15.89
N GLN A 543 14.35 -6.08 16.73
CA GLN A 543 14.14 -6.88 17.94
C GLN A 543 14.01 -8.38 17.63
N GLN A 544 13.22 -8.76 16.61
CA GLN A 544 13.08 -10.16 16.19
C GLN A 544 14.35 -10.71 15.50
N CYS A 545 15.22 -9.86 14.96
CA CYS A 545 16.57 -10.24 14.49
C CYS A 545 17.62 -10.28 15.62
N GLY A 546 17.24 -10.08 16.88
CA GLY A 546 18.13 -10.11 18.06
C GLY A 546 18.88 -8.81 18.35
N VAL A 547 18.58 -7.71 17.64
CA VAL A 547 19.17 -6.39 17.90
C VAL A 547 18.38 -5.70 19.01
N GLN A 548 19.02 -5.49 20.17
CA GLN A 548 18.31 -5.17 21.41
C GLN A 548 17.81 -3.72 21.52
N SER A 549 18.50 -2.76 20.90
CA SER A 549 18.18 -1.33 21.04
C SER A 549 18.05 -0.64 19.69
N THR A 550 17.21 0.39 19.64
CA THR A 550 17.11 1.34 18.53
C THR A 550 17.33 2.75 19.05
N ILE A 551 18.30 3.44 18.48
CA ILE A 551 18.72 4.80 18.84
C ILE A 551 17.49 5.73 18.90
N PRO A 552 17.21 6.43 20.03
CA PRO A 552 16.00 7.23 20.17
C PRO A 552 15.81 8.30 19.09
N ALA A 553 16.89 8.95 18.65
CA ALA A 553 16.85 9.90 17.52
C ALA A 553 16.40 9.21 16.22
N CYS A 554 16.90 8.01 15.92
CA CYS A 554 16.49 7.24 14.75
C CYS A 554 15.02 6.79 14.84
N VAL A 555 14.53 6.46 16.03
CA VAL A 555 13.10 6.15 16.26
C VAL A 555 12.23 7.36 15.91
N ARG A 556 12.59 8.57 16.38
CA ARG A 556 11.82 9.80 16.12
C ARG A 556 11.87 10.23 14.66
N MET A 557 13.03 10.14 13.98
CA MET A 557 13.12 10.36 12.53
C MET A 557 12.13 9.49 11.73
N LEU A 558 12.01 8.20 12.06
CA LEU A 558 11.05 7.31 11.39
C LEU A 558 9.59 7.70 11.73
N GLN A 559 9.30 8.15 12.95
CA GLN A 559 7.98 8.67 13.32
C GLN A 559 7.63 9.95 12.54
N LEU A 560 8.60 10.83 12.24
CA LEU A 560 8.34 12.02 11.42
C LEU A 560 8.06 11.65 9.96
N ILE A 561 8.74 10.63 9.41
CA ILE A 561 8.42 10.07 8.08
C ILE A 561 6.99 9.49 8.06
N ASP A 562 6.59 8.71 9.07
CA ASP A 562 5.23 8.18 9.20
C ASP A 562 4.18 9.30 9.36
N ASN A 563 4.49 10.33 10.15
CA ASN A 563 3.64 11.51 10.31
C ASN A 563 3.48 12.29 8.99
N GLN A 564 4.55 12.46 8.21
CA GLN A 564 4.47 13.06 6.87
C GLN A 564 3.60 12.21 5.93
N ARG A 565 3.80 10.89 5.92
CA ARG A 565 3.01 9.94 5.13
C ARG A 565 1.50 10.04 5.45
N LEU A 566 1.16 10.13 6.73
CA LEU A 566 -0.23 10.30 7.20
C LEU A 566 -0.80 11.70 6.89
N LYS A 567 0.01 12.77 6.98
CA LYS A 567 -0.36 14.12 6.53
C LYS A 567 -0.66 14.12 5.02
N GLU A 568 0.20 13.53 4.21
CA GLU A 568 -0.01 13.39 2.77
C GLU A 568 -1.27 12.60 2.43
N TYR A 569 -1.54 11.49 3.11
CA TYR A 569 -2.78 10.72 2.95
C TYR A 569 -4.02 11.60 3.19
N LYS A 570 -4.08 12.31 4.32
CA LYS A 570 -5.18 13.23 4.69
C LYS A 570 -5.31 14.46 3.77
N ILE A 571 -4.25 14.83 3.04
CA ILE A 571 -4.28 15.87 2.00
C ILE A 571 -4.79 15.29 0.67
N LYS A 572 -4.39 14.06 0.33
CA LYS A 572 -4.78 13.34 -0.90
C LYS A 572 -6.28 12.96 -0.93
N THR A 573 -6.96 12.89 0.21
CA THR A 573 -8.42 12.69 0.32
C THR A 573 -9.25 13.97 0.18
N LYS A 574 -8.66 15.18 0.23
CA LYS A 574 -9.40 16.45 0.02
C LYS A 574 -9.44 16.89 -1.44
N ALA A 575 -10.43 17.74 -1.76
CA ALA A 575 -10.71 18.31 -3.09
C ALA A 575 -9.53 19.05 -3.76
N THR A 576 -8.45 19.30 -3.02
CA THR A 576 -7.14 19.76 -3.51
C THR A 576 -6.66 18.97 -4.73
N ARG A 577 -6.86 17.64 -4.77
CA ARG A 577 -6.48 16.80 -5.93
C ARG A 577 -7.22 17.18 -7.22
N GLN A 578 -8.52 17.50 -7.12
CA GLN A 578 -9.33 17.90 -8.28
C GLN A 578 -8.87 19.27 -8.80
N LYS A 579 -8.67 20.24 -7.90
CA LYS A 579 -8.13 21.57 -8.24
C LYS A 579 -6.70 21.52 -8.80
N ALA A 580 -5.84 20.65 -8.27
CA ALA A 580 -4.47 20.47 -8.76
C ALA A 580 -4.42 19.78 -10.14
N ARG A 581 -5.26 18.76 -10.37
CA ARG A 581 -5.40 18.11 -11.68
C ARG A 581 -5.98 19.08 -12.72
N GLN A 582 -7.01 19.83 -12.37
CA GLN A 582 -7.57 20.89 -13.22
C GLN A 582 -6.52 21.95 -13.56
N ARG A 583 -5.72 22.41 -12.58
CA ARG A 583 -4.61 23.35 -12.84
C ARG A 583 -3.56 22.77 -13.79
N ARG A 584 -3.15 21.50 -13.63
CA ARG A 584 -2.21 20.85 -14.56
C ARG A 584 -2.78 20.79 -15.98
N ILE A 585 -3.99 20.24 -16.14
CA ILE A 585 -4.67 20.15 -17.44
C ILE A 585 -4.83 21.52 -18.09
N LEU A 586 -5.20 22.57 -17.34
CA LEU A 586 -5.36 23.92 -17.87
C LEU A 586 -4.02 24.55 -18.27
N THR A 587 -2.93 24.27 -17.55
CA THR A 587 -1.57 24.70 -17.93
C THR A 587 -1.09 23.97 -19.17
N GLU A 588 -1.30 22.65 -19.24
CA GLU A 588 -0.93 21.77 -20.34
C GLU A 588 -1.68 22.15 -21.63
N GLN A 589 -2.99 22.41 -21.53
CA GLN A 589 -3.79 22.99 -22.63
C GLN A 589 -3.26 24.36 -23.09
N ARG A 590 -2.78 25.21 -22.17
CA ARG A 590 -2.19 26.52 -22.51
C ARG A 590 -0.78 26.42 -23.12
N LEU A 591 -0.07 25.32 -22.91
CA LEU A 591 1.21 25.01 -23.56
C LEU A 591 0.95 24.47 -24.97
N ASN A 592 0.08 23.48 -25.11
CA ASN A 592 -0.32 22.92 -26.41
C ASN A 592 -0.99 23.96 -27.34
N GLN A 593 -1.60 25.03 -26.79
CA GLN A 593 -2.11 26.18 -27.56
C GLN A 593 -1.04 27.19 -28.01
N LYS A 594 0.19 27.09 -27.48
CA LYS A 594 1.34 27.94 -27.84
C LYS A 594 2.39 27.20 -28.65
N GLU A 595 2.48 25.88 -28.50
CA GLU A 595 3.38 25.02 -29.24
C GLU A 595 2.90 24.84 -30.68
N LYS A 596 3.68 25.39 -31.63
CA LYS A 596 3.35 25.37 -33.06
C LYS A 596 3.46 23.97 -33.70
N TYR A 597 4.12 23.04 -33.00
CA TYR A 597 4.26 21.63 -33.34
C TYR A 597 4.04 20.83 -32.07
N THR A 598 3.12 19.87 -32.08
CA THR A 598 2.89 18.94 -30.97
C THR A 598 3.05 17.51 -31.49
N TYR A 599 3.64 16.63 -30.69
CA TYR A 599 3.97 15.27 -31.13
C TYR A 599 2.70 14.41 -31.25
N THR A 600 2.34 14.05 -32.48
CA THR A 600 1.28 13.08 -32.79
C THR A 600 1.85 11.69 -32.95
N THR A 601 1.44 10.76 -32.08
CA THR A 601 1.82 9.34 -32.18
C THR A 601 1.31 8.75 -33.50
N GLY A 602 2.23 8.43 -34.41
CA GLY A 602 1.93 7.91 -35.75
C GLY A 602 2.37 8.81 -36.92
N ALA A 603 2.88 10.01 -36.66
CA ALA A 603 3.46 10.87 -37.70
C ALA A 603 4.91 10.47 -38.03
N PHE A 604 5.05 9.46 -38.90
CA PHE A 604 6.22 9.21 -39.72
C PHE A 604 5.74 8.84 -41.13
N ASP A 605 6.23 9.56 -42.13
CA ASP A 605 6.13 9.19 -43.56
C ASP A 605 7.23 8.16 -43.92
#